data_AF-A0A965YUW1-F1
#
_entry.id   AF-A0A965YUW1-F1
#
_cell.length_a   1.000
_cell.length_b   1.000
_cell.length_c   1.000
_cell.angle_alpha   90.00
_cell.angle_beta   90.00
_cell.angle_gamma   90.00
#
_symmetry.space_group_name_H-M   'P 1'
#
loop_
_entity.id
_entity.type
_entity.pdbx_description
1 polymer ?
#
loop_
_entity_poly.entity_id
_entity_poly.type
_entity_poly.pdbx_seq_one_letter_code
_entity_poly.pdbx_strand_id
1 'polypeptide(L)'
;MILAFNFNYVSKNGVLESLLKEIAVDFNITHKILRKDSIVTLYVDADESRLGTFADCLSAALPLSIFFKSSSVEVVEDFPLDEEVLPLMVAPIIFTPKQLALVDNADSKTYLFPFTQSLENSSTSLFENDQALLHVKNTLDYKNMYERVSTLIAEGEIITIQTCNSSYSIGKIENTQPIDNFEVIATDLSVVERMVVCQENEMKALASLERPAIRFKVNALYEQKGILEQKRVFMRLFDDLLLYQLCKKLFEKGVFFLFRTATPTCKTKYSVIA
;
A
#
# COMPACT_ATOMS: atom_id res chain seq x y z
N MET A 1 -0.79 33.47 13.88
CA MET A 1 -2.26 33.38 13.69
C MET A 1 -2.57 31.91 13.75
N ILE A 2 -3.65 31.52 14.43
CA ILE A 2 -3.95 30.10 14.60
C ILE A 2 -5.13 29.72 13.72
N LEU A 3 -4.95 28.69 12.90
CA LEU A 3 -6.04 28.05 12.14
C LEU A 3 -6.40 26.71 12.77
N ALA A 4 -7.71 26.47 12.90
CA ALA A 4 -8.27 25.20 13.29
C ALA A 4 -8.93 24.53 12.08
N PHE A 5 -8.33 23.45 11.58
CA PHE A 5 -8.87 22.62 10.52
C PHE A 5 -9.73 21.52 11.14
N ASN A 6 -11.03 21.60 10.97
CA ASN A 6 -11.99 20.65 11.52
C ASN A 6 -12.40 19.62 10.47
N PHE A 7 -12.20 18.34 10.76
CA PHE A 7 -12.55 17.21 9.89
C PHE A 7 -13.60 16.33 10.57
N ASN A 8 -14.79 16.23 9.98
CA ASN A 8 -15.82 15.29 10.43
C ASN A 8 -15.49 13.89 9.91
N TYR A 9 -14.71 13.15 10.69
CA TYR A 9 -14.16 11.83 10.41
C TYR A 9 -14.71 10.79 11.39
N VAL A 10 -15.64 9.96 10.89
CA VAL A 10 -16.36 8.97 11.70
C VAL A 10 -15.48 7.80 12.12
N SER A 11 -14.46 7.46 11.31
CA SER A 11 -13.59 6.31 11.61
C SER A 11 -12.68 6.59 12.80
N LYS A 12 -12.55 5.61 13.69
CA LYS A 12 -11.79 5.70 14.95
C LYS A 12 -10.45 4.94 14.92
N ASN A 13 -9.86 4.82 13.73
CA ASN A 13 -8.69 3.97 13.46
C ASN A 13 -7.33 4.68 13.62
N GLY A 14 -7.30 5.98 13.96
CA GLY A 14 -6.06 6.76 14.12
C GLY A 14 -5.34 7.14 12.82
N VAL A 15 -5.90 6.77 11.66
CA VAL A 15 -5.28 6.99 10.34
C VAL A 15 -5.14 8.47 10.03
N LEU A 16 -6.22 9.24 10.20
CA LEU A 16 -6.22 10.67 9.88
C LEU A 16 -5.27 11.43 10.81
N GLU A 17 -5.36 11.18 12.11
CA GLU A 17 -4.53 11.83 13.12
C GLU A 17 -3.04 11.62 12.86
N SER A 18 -2.63 10.39 12.51
CA SER A 18 -1.25 10.10 12.18
C SER A 18 -0.79 10.82 10.91
N LEU A 19 -1.62 10.86 9.86
CA LEU A 19 -1.29 11.56 8.62
C LEU A 19 -1.18 13.08 8.84
N LEU A 20 -2.12 13.67 9.57
CA LEU A 20 -2.08 15.10 9.91
C LEU A 20 -0.81 15.43 10.69
N LYS A 21 -0.43 14.59 11.65
CA LYS A 21 0.80 14.74 12.44
C LYS A 21 2.03 14.66 11.55
N GLU A 22 2.10 13.65 10.68
CA GLU A 22 3.23 13.48 9.76
C GLU A 22 3.39 14.70 8.84
N ILE A 23 2.31 15.17 8.23
CA ILE A 23 2.31 16.35 7.34
C ILE A 23 2.77 17.60 8.10
N ALA A 24 2.27 17.83 9.31
CA ALA A 24 2.63 18.99 10.11
C ALA A 24 4.10 18.96 10.58
N VAL A 25 4.61 17.78 10.95
CA VAL A 25 6.03 17.59 11.31
C VAL A 25 6.92 17.82 10.10
N ASP A 26 6.59 17.26 8.93
CA ASP A 26 7.37 17.44 7.70
C ASP A 26 7.42 18.91 7.26
N PHE A 27 6.30 19.63 7.41
CA PHE A 27 6.22 21.06 7.10
C PHE A 27 6.89 21.95 8.17
N ASN A 28 7.33 21.35 9.28
CA ASN A 28 7.95 22.02 10.42
C ASN A 28 7.08 23.16 10.98
N ILE A 29 5.78 22.90 11.17
CA ILE A 29 4.82 23.87 11.73
C ILE A 29 4.42 23.50 13.15
N THR A 30 4.28 24.51 14.00
CA THR A 30 3.74 24.36 15.34
C THR A 30 2.29 23.90 15.21
N HIS A 31 1.98 22.73 15.78
CA HIS A 31 0.67 22.12 15.63
C HIS A 31 0.21 21.40 16.89
N LYS A 32 -1.09 21.14 16.95
CA LYS A 32 -1.74 20.30 17.96
C LYS A 32 -2.95 19.61 17.34
N ILE A 33 -3.14 18.33 17.63
CA ILE A 33 -4.26 17.56 17.10
C ILE A 33 -5.15 17.12 18.25
N LEU A 34 -6.45 17.38 18.13
CA LEU A 34 -7.44 16.91 19.09
C LEU A 34 -8.52 16.12 18.39
N ARG A 35 -9.08 15.15 19.10
CA ARG A 35 -10.29 14.45 18.68
C ARG A 35 -11.39 14.62 19.71
N LYS A 36 -12.55 15.11 19.26
CA LYS A 36 -13.80 15.14 20.03
C LYS A 36 -14.87 14.43 19.23
N ASP A 37 -15.29 13.26 19.71
CA ASP A 37 -16.22 12.36 19.02
C ASP A 37 -15.80 11.98 17.58
N SER A 38 -16.50 12.54 16.59
CA SER A 38 -16.26 12.34 15.16
C SER A 38 -15.56 13.53 14.51
N ILE A 39 -15.11 14.51 15.29
CA ILE A 39 -14.39 15.68 14.80
C ILE A 39 -12.93 15.54 15.20
N VAL A 40 -12.05 15.52 14.20
CA VAL A 40 -10.61 15.66 14.36
C VAL A 40 -10.25 17.10 14.01
N THR A 41 -9.62 17.82 14.93
CA THR A 41 -9.21 19.20 14.73
C THR A 41 -7.69 19.30 14.74
N LEU A 42 -7.12 19.82 13.66
CA LEU A 42 -5.71 20.19 13.57
C LEU A 42 -5.59 21.69 13.78
N TYR A 43 -4.93 22.08 14.86
CA TYR A 43 -4.55 23.47 15.13
C TYR A 43 -3.14 23.70 14.61
N VAL A 44 -2.91 24.80 13.90
CA VAL A 44 -1.58 25.21 13.45
C VAL A 44 -1.38 26.71 13.66
N ASP A 45 -0.17 27.09 14.05
CA ASP A 45 0.21 28.50 14.24
C ASP A 45 1.38 28.90 13.37
N ALA A 46 1.16 29.92 12.55
CA ALA A 46 2.18 30.59 11.75
C ALA A 46 1.67 31.96 11.25
N ASP A 47 2.47 32.64 10.44
CA ASP A 47 2.03 33.79 9.66
C ASP A 47 1.10 33.36 8.50
N GLU A 48 0.32 34.32 7.97
CA GLU A 48 -0.71 34.08 6.96
C GLU A 48 -0.17 33.43 5.67
N SER A 49 1.01 33.86 5.20
CA SER A 49 1.62 33.31 3.98
C SER A 49 2.00 31.84 4.17
N ARG A 50 2.60 31.52 5.32
CA ARG A 50 2.97 30.16 5.66
C ARG A 50 1.75 29.25 5.89
N LEU A 51 0.67 29.78 6.46
CA LEU A 51 -0.58 29.05 6.65
C LEU A 51 -1.29 28.74 5.33
N GLY A 52 -1.29 29.67 4.38
CA GLY A 52 -1.81 29.42 3.03
C GLY A 52 -1.04 28.30 2.34
N THR A 53 0.29 28.38 2.39
CA THR A 53 1.17 27.32 1.83
C THR A 53 0.95 25.97 2.51
N PHE A 54 0.73 25.96 3.83
CA PHE A 54 0.41 24.74 4.57
C PHE A 54 -0.94 24.15 4.18
N ALA A 55 -1.97 24.98 3.99
CA ALA A 55 -3.30 24.51 3.57
C ALA A 55 -3.26 23.83 2.20
N ASP A 56 -2.51 24.40 1.25
CA ASP A 56 -2.28 23.80 -0.06
C ASP A 56 -1.53 22.47 0.04
N CYS A 57 -0.49 22.43 0.88
CA CYS A 57 0.29 21.21 1.15
C CYS A 57 -0.59 20.11 1.77
N LEU A 58 -1.40 20.46 2.77
CA LEU A 58 -2.31 19.55 3.46
C LEU A 58 -3.35 18.96 2.50
N SER A 59 -3.96 19.81 1.66
CA SER A 59 -4.96 19.40 0.65
C SER A 59 -4.37 18.41 -0.36
N ALA A 60 -3.13 18.65 -0.82
CA ALA A 60 -2.45 17.78 -1.76
C ALA A 60 -1.95 16.46 -1.14
N ALA A 61 -1.59 16.47 0.15
CA ALA A 61 -1.01 15.31 0.83
C ALA A 61 -2.06 14.33 1.38
N LEU A 62 -3.28 14.80 1.68
CA LEU A 62 -4.34 13.94 2.20
C LEU A 62 -4.85 12.95 1.12
N PRO A 63 -4.82 11.64 1.40
CA PRO A 63 -5.30 10.64 0.45
C PRO A 63 -6.81 10.77 0.16
N LEU A 64 -7.20 10.66 -1.11
CA LEU A 64 -8.61 10.70 -1.54
C LEU A 64 -9.48 9.56 -0.96
N SER A 65 -8.84 8.51 -0.45
CA SER A 65 -9.49 7.39 0.22
C SER A 65 -9.94 7.71 1.65
N ILE A 66 -9.58 8.88 2.19
CA ILE A 66 -10.10 9.35 3.47
C ILE A 66 -11.39 10.12 3.22
N PHE A 67 -12.51 9.55 3.68
CA PHE A 67 -13.82 10.14 3.50
C PHE A 67 -14.24 10.96 4.73
N PHE A 68 -14.39 12.27 4.53
CA PHE A 68 -14.97 13.18 5.51
C PHE A 68 -16.46 13.38 5.24
N LYS A 69 -17.28 13.50 6.29
CA LYS A 69 -18.66 14.00 6.15
C LYS A 69 -18.70 15.49 5.80
N SER A 70 -17.73 16.23 6.31
CA SER A 70 -17.54 17.66 6.11
C SER A 70 -16.15 18.07 6.59
N SER A 71 -15.62 19.17 6.06
CA SER A 71 -14.44 19.85 6.58
C SER A 71 -14.69 21.36 6.66
N SER A 72 -14.06 22.03 7.63
CA SER A 72 -14.09 23.49 7.75
C SER A 72 -12.77 24.01 8.32
N VAL A 73 -12.52 25.30 8.14
CA VAL A 73 -11.36 26.00 8.69
C VAL A 73 -11.84 27.27 9.36
N GLU A 74 -11.34 27.55 10.56
CA GLU A 74 -11.66 28.75 11.31
C GLU A 74 -10.39 29.35 11.94
N VAL A 75 -10.42 30.66 12.19
CA VAL A 75 -9.36 31.37 12.91
C VAL A 75 -9.68 31.32 14.40
N VAL A 76 -8.71 30.95 15.22
CA VAL A 76 -8.84 30.91 16.68
C VAL A 76 -7.77 31.78 17.33
N GLU A 77 -8.06 32.26 18.55
CA GLU A 77 -7.15 33.13 19.29
C GLU A 77 -5.99 32.36 19.92
N ASP A 78 -6.28 31.21 20.54
CA ASP A 78 -5.32 30.41 21.29
C ASP A 78 -5.38 28.91 20.95
N PHE A 79 -4.27 28.19 21.19
CA PHE A 79 -4.30 26.73 21.20
C PHE A 79 -5.19 26.21 22.33
N PRO A 80 -5.90 25.09 22.12
CA PRO A 80 -6.70 24.48 23.18
C PRO A 80 -5.82 24.01 24.33
N LEU A 81 -6.32 24.11 25.56
CA LEU A 81 -5.62 23.63 26.76
C LEU A 81 -5.68 22.10 26.91
N ASP A 82 -6.66 21.44 26.28
CA ASP A 82 -6.83 19.97 26.30
C ASP A 82 -5.55 19.24 25.87
N GLU A 83 -5.19 18.13 26.52
CA GLU A 83 -4.02 17.34 26.10
C GLU A 83 -4.26 16.62 24.76
N GLU A 84 -3.20 16.49 23.95
CA GLU A 84 -3.24 15.69 22.72
C GLU A 84 -3.23 14.20 23.09
N VAL A 85 -4.36 13.53 22.83
CA VAL A 85 -4.49 12.07 22.97
C VAL A 85 -4.88 11.49 21.62
N LEU A 86 -3.91 10.92 20.92
CA LEU A 86 -4.12 10.32 19.61
C LEU A 86 -4.51 8.84 19.75
N PRO A 87 -5.51 8.36 18.99
CA PRO A 87 -5.82 6.94 18.95
C PRO A 87 -4.63 6.15 18.40
N LEU A 88 -4.35 5.00 19.01
CA LEU A 88 -3.34 4.09 18.52
C LEU A 88 -3.77 3.51 17.17
N MET A 89 -2.87 3.55 16.19
CA MET A 89 -3.06 2.85 14.93
C MET A 89 -2.89 1.35 15.12
N VAL A 90 -3.83 0.57 14.60
CA VAL A 90 -3.80 -0.91 14.68
C VAL A 90 -2.72 -1.50 13.76
N ALA A 91 -2.44 -0.84 12.63
CA ALA A 91 -1.43 -1.25 11.66
C ALA A 91 -0.84 -0.01 10.96
N PRO A 92 0.44 -0.04 10.55
CA PRO A 92 1.06 1.07 9.82
C PRO A 92 0.40 1.26 8.46
N ILE A 93 0.19 2.51 8.03
CA ILE A 93 -0.25 2.82 6.67
C ILE A 93 0.97 2.82 5.76
N ILE A 94 1.04 1.83 4.89
CA ILE A 94 2.21 1.61 4.02
C ILE A 94 2.09 2.42 2.71
N PHE A 95 0.88 2.67 2.24
CA PHE A 95 0.62 3.19 0.90
C PHE A 95 0.25 4.68 0.87
N THR A 96 0.86 5.47 1.75
CA THR A 96 0.72 6.93 1.68
C THR A 96 1.42 7.46 0.41
N PRO A 97 0.95 8.59 -0.18
CA PRO A 97 1.62 9.21 -1.31
C PRO A 97 3.11 9.48 -1.06
N LYS A 98 3.46 9.90 0.17
CA LYS A 98 4.84 10.13 0.59
C LYS A 98 5.67 8.84 0.57
N GLN A 99 5.18 7.76 1.16
CA GLN A 99 5.93 6.50 1.20
C GLN A 99 6.15 5.93 -0.20
N LEU A 100 5.14 6.01 -1.06
CA LEU A 100 5.24 5.59 -2.46
C LEU A 100 6.27 6.43 -3.22
N ALA A 101 6.27 7.76 -3.06
CA ALA A 101 7.26 8.64 -3.66
C ALA A 101 8.69 8.32 -3.21
N LEU A 102 8.88 7.96 -1.94
CA LEU A 102 10.18 7.59 -1.39
C LEU A 102 10.73 6.28 -1.97
N VAL A 103 9.89 5.27 -2.19
CA VAL A 103 10.35 3.98 -2.76
C VAL A 103 10.51 4.01 -4.27
N ASP A 104 9.90 5.00 -4.95
CA ASP A 104 9.96 5.15 -6.40
C ASP A 104 11.01 6.17 -6.88
N ASN A 105 11.50 7.05 -6.00
CA ASN A 105 12.53 8.02 -6.34
C ASN A 105 13.93 7.41 -6.24
N ALA A 106 14.67 7.38 -7.35
CA ALA A 106 16.03 6.84 -7.41
C ALA A 106 17.05 7.55 -6.49
N ASP A 107 16.81 8.81 -6.14
CA ASP A 107 17.66 9.60 -5.24
C ASP A 107 17.32 9.37 -3.75
N SER A 108 16.26 8.63 -3.46
CA SER A 108 15.84 8.31 -2.10
C SER A 108 16.70 7.21 -1.49
N LYS A 109 17.01 7.33 -0.19
CA LYS A 109 17.70 6.29 0.58
C LYS A 109 16.92 4.98 0.67
N THR A 110 15.59 5.04 0.48
CA THR A 110 14.69 3.89 0.52
C THR A 110 14.19 3.49 -0.87
N TYR A 111 14.86 3.92 -1.93
CA TYR A 111 14.51 3.51 -3.29
C TYR A 111 14.48 1.98 -3.42
N LEU A 112 13.37 1.44 -3.94
CA LEU A 112 13.07 0.00 -4.07
C LEU A 112 12.96 -0.79 -2.76
N PHE A 113 13.06 -0.12 -1.62
CA PHE A 113 13.11 -0.78 -0.32
C PHE A 113 11.72 -1.33 0.08
N PRO A 114 11.62 -2.62 0.48
CA PRO A 114 10.34 -3.29 0.68
C PRO A 114 9.71 -3.04 2.06
N PHE A 115 10.33 -2.24 2.93
CA PHE A 115 9.86 -2.01 4.30
C PHE A 115 9.70 -0.53 4.63
N THR A 116 8.85 -0.24 5.61
CA THR A 116 8.64 1.12 6.13
C THR A 116 9.58 1.47 7.28
N GLN A 117 10.27 0.48 7.88
CA GLN A 117 11.17 0.66 9.03
C GLN A 117 12.64 0.76 8.60
N SER A 118 13.49 1.31 9.48
CA SER A 118 14.91 1.58 9.24
C SER A 118 15.69 0.40 8.66
N LEU A 119 16.64 0.72 7.76
CA LEU A 119 17.57 -0.18 7.07
C LEU A 119 18.41 -1.08 7.99
N GLU A 120 18.51 -0.76 9.29
CA GLU A 120 19.59 -1.28 10.13
C GLU A 120 19.49 -2.78 10.45
N ASN A 121 18.33 -3.45 10.24
CA ASN A 121 18.17 -4.87 10.57
C ASN A 121 17.34 -5.69 9.57
N SER A 122 16.94 -5.13 8.43
CA SER A 122 16.16 -5.89 7.43
C SER A 122 17.09 -6.60 6.45
N SER A 123 17.01 -7.92 6.36
CA SER A 123 17.75 -8.72 5.38
C SER A 123 16.79 -9.37 4.40
N THR A 124 16.91 -9.05 3.12
CA THR A 124 16.18 -9.77 2.06
C THR A 124 17.11 -10.74 1.35
N SER A 125 16.66 -11.96 1.09
CA SER A 125 17.44 -12.96 0.36
C SER A 125 16.55 -13.81 -0.54
N LEU A 126 17.06 -14.12 -1.73
CA LEU A 126 16.45 -15.02 -2.70
C LEU A 126 17.13 -16.39 -2.58
N PHE A 127 16.32 -17.45 -2.53
CA PHE A 127 16.78 -18.83 -2.45
C PHE A 127 16.25 -19.66 -3.62
N GLU A 128 17.00 -20.69 -3.98
CA GLU A 128 16.61 -21.79 -4.88
C GLU A 128 16.95 -23.10 -4.18
N ASN A 129 15.95 -23.95 -3.94
CA ASN A 129 16.10 -25.22 -3.20
C ASN A 129 16.87 -25.03 -1.88
N ASP A 130 16.46 -24.04 -1.08
CA ASP A 130 17.08 -23.65 0.20
C ASP A 130 18.54 -23.16 0.12
N GLN A 131 19.10 -23.00 -1.08
CA GLN A 131 20.40 -22.39 -1.31
C GLN A 131 20.25 -20.92 -1.65
N ALA A 132 20.97 -20.05 -0.94
CA ALA A 132 20.94 -18.62 -1.20
C ALA A 132 21.52 -18.30 -2.59
N LEU A 133 20.69 -17.73 -3.45
CA LEU A 133 21.07 -17.24 -4.77
C LEU A 133 21.55 -15.79 -4.72
N LEU A 134 20.91 -14.97 -3.88
CA LEU A 134 21.19 -13.56 -3.76
C LEU A 134 20.93 -13.09 -2.33
N HIS A 135 21.89 -12.33 -1.79
CA HIS A 135 21.70 -11.58 -0.55
C HIS A 135 21.60 -10.10 -0.89
N VAL A 136 20.51 -9.46 -0.46
CA VAL A 136 20.24 -8.06 -0.79
C VAL A 136 20.87 -7.16 0.27
N LYS A 137 21.85 -6.35 -0.13
CA LYS A 137 22.57 -5.43 0.76
C LYS A 137 22.43 -3.96 0.37
N ASN A 138 22.07 -3.70 -0.88
CA ASN A 138 21.98 -2.36 -1.43
C ASN A 138 20.90 -2.28 -2.52
N THR A 139 20.67 -1.07 -3.02
CA THR A 139 19.70 -0.78 -4.07
C THR A 139 19.92 -1.55 -5.37
N LEU A 140 21.18 -1.77 -5.79
CA LEU A 140 21.47 -2.56 -6.99
C LEU A 140 21.05 -4.02 -6.81
N ASP A 141 21.28 -4.58 -5.62
CA ASP A 141 20.84 -5.93 -5.29
C ASP A 141 19.31 -6.02 -5.28
N TYR A 142 18.59 -5.02 -4.75
CA TYR A 142 17.12 -4.96 -4.83
C TYR A 142 16.65 -4.97 -6.28
N LYS A 143 17.24 -4.13 -7.13
CA LYS A 143 16.92 -4.09 -8.56
C LYS A 143 17.11 -5.45 -9.22
N ASN A 144 18.25 -6.11 -8.94
CA ASN A 144 18.56 -7.44 -9.47
C ASN A 144 17.58 -8.50 -8.93
N MET A 145 17.20 -8.41 -7.65
CA MET A 145 16.22 -9.30 -7.04
C MET A 145 14.86 -9.17 -7.72
N TYR A 146 14.31 -7.95 -7.86
CA TYR A 146 13.02 -7.74 -8.51
C TYR A 146 13.04 -8.19 -9.97
N GLU A 147 14.12 -7.92 -10.71
CA GLU A 147 14.28 -8.36 -12.09
C GLU A 147 14.32 -9.89 -12.20
N ARG A 148 15.05 -10.57 -11.31
CA ARG A 148 15.16 -12.03 -11.29
C ARG A 148 13.83 -12.68 -10.92
N VAL A 149 13.21 -12.25 -9.82
CA VAL A 149 11.93 -12.77 -9.31
C VAL A 149 10.81 -12.56 -10.33
N SER A 150 10.72 -11.38 -10.94
CA SER A 150 9.70 -11.10 -11.96
C SER A 150 9.91 -11.93 -13.24
N THR A 151 11.16 -12.19 -13.63
CA THR A 151 11.47 -13.06 -14.78
C THR A 151 11.07 -14.51 -14.50
N LEU A 152 11.43 -15.04 -13.33
CA LEU A 152 11.02 -16.39 -12.91
C LEU A 152 9.50 -16.55 -12.95
N ILE A 153 8.75 -15.60 -12.39
CA ILE A 153 7.28 -15.64 -12.44
C ILE A 153 6.76 -15.55 -13.88
N ALA A 154 7.33 -14.67 -14.72
CA ALA A 154 6.94 -14.55 -16.12
C ALA A 154 7.16 -15.86 -16.91
N GLU A 155 8.24 -16.58 -16.59
CA GLU A 155 8.55 -17.92 -17.15
C GLU A 155 7.62 -19.01 -16.62
N GLY A 156 6.91 -18.76 -15.51
CA GLY A 156 5.90 -19.66 -14.94
C GLY A 156 6.27 -20.27 -13.60
N GLU A 157 7.39 -19.88 -13.03
CA GLU A 157 7.77 -20.33 -11.69
C GLU A 157 6.82 -19.76 -10.63
N ILE A 158 6.59 -20.57 -9.60
CA ILE A 158 5.86 -20.16 -8.39
C ILE A 158 6.90 -19.84 -7.33
N ILE A 159 6.74 -18.69 -6.68
CA ILE A 159 7.70 -18.18 -5.69
C ILE A 159 7.00 -18.04 -4.35
N THR A 160 7.64 -18.55 -3.29
CA THR A 160 7.20 -18.30 -1.92
C THR A 160 7.80 -16.99 -1.42
N ILE A 161 6.97 -16.10 -0.90
CA ILE A 161 7.38 -14.89 -0.22
C ILE A 161 7.13 -15.07 1.26
N GLN A 162 8.17 -14.85 2.06
CA GLN A 162 8.10 -14.81 3.50
C GLN A 162 8.50 -13.40 3.96
N THR A 163 7.58 -12.76 4.64
CA THR A 163 7.76 -11.46 5.32
C THR A 163 7.66 -11.69 6.83
N CYS A 164 8.03 -10.69 7.64
CA CYS A 164 7.85 -10.73 9.09
C CYS A 164 6.41 -11.03 9.55
N ASN A 165 5.40 -10.68 8.74
CA ASN A 165 3.98 -10.78 9.12
C ASN A 165 3.20 -11.83 8.34
N SER A 166 3.75 -12.39 7.26
CA SER A 166 3.03 -13.36 6.42
C SER A 166 3.97 -14.23 5.59
N SER A 167 3.52 -15.44 5.29
CA SER A 167 4.14 -16.32 4.31
C SER A 167 3.08 -16.75 3.31
N TYR A 168 3.37 -16.62 2.02
CA TYR A 168 2.44 -16.93 0.94
C TYR A 168 3.19 -17.29 -0.35
N SER A 169 2.53 -18.00 -1.27
CA SER A 169 3.08 -18.31 -2.59
C SER A 169 2.34 -17.52 -3.67
N ILE A 170 3.11 -17.02 -4.64
CA ILE A 170 2.58 -16.29 -5.81
C ILE A 170 3.11 -16.87 -7.10
N GLY A 171 2.32 -16.72 -8.15
CA GLY A 171 2.69 -17.05 -9.52
C GLY A 171 1.70 -16.45 -10.50
N LYS A 172 1.95 -16.62 -11.80
CA LYS A 172 1.01 -16.25 -12.85
C LYS A 172 -0.36 -16.87 -12.63
N ILE A 173 -1.42 -16.11 -12.87
CA ILE A 173 -2.79 -16.62 -12.75
C ILE A 173 -3.05 -17.82 -13.68
N GLU A 174 -2.36 -17.90 -14.80
CA GLU A 174 -2.40 -19.03 -15.74
C GLU A 174 -1.89 -20.35 -15.13
N ASN A 175 -1.09 -20.27 -14.06
CA ASN A 175 -0.49 -21.41 -13.38
C ASN A 175 -1.24 -21.76 -12.08
N THR A 176 -2.51 -21.34 -11.99
CA THR A 176 -3.36 -21.58 -10.81
C THR A 176 -3.76 -23.03 -10.63
N GLN A 177 -3.69 -23.91 -11.64
CA GLN A 177 -4.01 -25.33 -11.45
C GLN A 177 -2.78 -26.08 -10.90
N PRO A 178 -2.89 -26.87 -9.80
CA PRO A 178 -4.10 -27.33 -9.10
C PRO A 178 -4.36 -26.63 -7.74
N ILE A 179 -4.17 -25.32 -7.65
CA ILE A 179 -4.26 -24.56 -6.39
C ILE A 179 -5.73 -24.26 -6.06
N ASP A 180 -6.24 -24.97 -5.05
CA ASP A 180 -7.50 -24.63 -4.43
C ASP A 180 -7.33 -23.44 -3.47
N ASN A 181 -8.30 -22.52 -3.48
CA ASN A 181 -8.41 -21.36 -2.59
C ASN A 181 -7.23 -20.35 -2.67
N PHE A 182 -7.32 -19.46 -3.64
CA PHE A 182 -6.40 -18.34 -3.83
C PHE A 182 -7.15 -17.01 -3.94
N GLU A 183 -6.39 -15.93 -3.78
CA GLU A 183 -6.79 -14.58 -4.15
C GLU A 183 -6.07 -14.15 -5.44
N VAL A 184 -6.67 -13.23 -6.18
CA VAL A 184 -6.06 -12.62 -7.35
C VAL A 184 -5.39 -11.31 -6.94
N ILE A 185 -4.13 -11.14 -7.34
CA ILE A 185 -3.44 -9.86 -7.25
C ILE A 185 -3.40 -9.24 -8.65
N ALA A 186 -4.04 -8.10 -8.83
CA ALA A 186 -3.86 -7.28 -10.03
C ALA A 186 -2.52 -6.52 -9.91
N THR A 187 -1.66 -6.61 -10.92
CA THR A 187 -0.34 -5.97 -10.88
C THR A 187 -0.39 -4.45 -11.02
N ASP A 188 -1.49 -3.93 -11.55
CA ASP A 188 -1.76 -2.50 -11.67
C ASP A 188 -3.27 -2.23 -11.59
N LEU A 189 -3.66 -1.02 -11.18
CA LEU A 189 -5.08 -0.63 -11.14
C LEU A 189 -5.73 -0.67 -12.54
N SER A 190 -4.98 -0.32 -13.59
CA SER A 190 -5.47 -0.26 -14.98
C SER A 190 -5.84 -1.61 -15.58
N VAL A 191 -5.46 -2.73 -14.95
CA VAL A 191 -5.77 -4.07 -15.46
C VAL A 191 -6.98 -4.71 -14.79
N VAL A 192 -7.47 -4.18 -13.67
CA VAL A 192 -8.56 -4.79 -12.88
C VAL A 192 -9.76 -5.14 -13.76
N GLU A 193 -10.25 -4.20 -14.56
CA GLU A 193 -11.43 -4.39 -15.42
C GLU A 193 -11.21 -5.39 -16.57
N ARG A 194 -9.95 -5.76 -16.86
CA ARG A 194 -9.65 -6.80 -17.86
C ARG A 194 -10.11 -8.17 -17.40
N MET A 195 -10.18 -8.43 -16.09
CA MET A 195 -10.64 -9.71 -15.54
C MET A 195 -12.04 -9.63 -14.93
N VAL A 196 -12.38 -8.52 -14.26
CA VAL A 196 -13.60 -8.46 -13.43
C VAL A 196 -14.53 -7.32 -13.82
N VAL A 197 -15.80 -7.44 -13.44
CA VAL A 197 -16.76 -6.34 -13.45
C VAL A 197 -16.66 -5.59 -12.11
N CYS A 198 -16.36 -4.30 -12.17
CA CYS A 198 -16.10 -3.44 -11.01
C CYS A 198 -16.87 -2.12 -11.12
N GLN A 199 -17.38 -1.61 -10.02
CA GLN A 199 -17.97 -0.27 -9.93
C GLN A 199 -16.95 0.78 -9.45
N GLU A 200 -17.22 2.06 -9.66
CA GLU A 200 -16.29 3.14 -9.29
C GLU A 200 -15.94 3.16 -7.79
N ASN A 201 -16.92 2.91 -6.92
CA ASN A 201 -16.70 2.82 -5.48
C ASN A 201 -15.85 1.60 -5.08
N GLU A 202 -16.01 0.46 -5.76
CA GLU A 202 -15.17 -0.72 -5.55
C GLU A 202 -13.74 -0.49 -6.04
N MET A 203 -13.57 0.23 -7.16
CA MET A 203 -12.26 0.63 -7.67
C MET A 203 -11.54 1.59 -6.71
N LYS A 204 -12.27 2.57 -6.16
CA LYS A 204 -11.76 3.47 -5.11
C LYS A 204 -11.39 2.71 -3.84
N ALA A 205 -12.18 1.70 -3.46
CA ALA A 205 -11.88 0.85 -2.32
C ALA A 205 -10.61 0.01 -2.55
N LEU A 206 -10.42 -0.60 -3.74
CA LEU A 206 -9.17 -1.31 -4.08
C LEU A 206 -7.93 -0.41 -3.97
N ALA A 207 -8.05 0.84 -4.41
CA ALA A 207 -6.98 1.84 -4.37
C ALA A 207 -6.87 2.58 -3.02
N SER A 208 -7.62 2.15 -1.99
CA SER A 208 -7.56 2.79 -0.67
C SER A 208 -6.21 2.53 0.03
N LEU A 209 -6.00 3.18 1.17
CA LEU A 209 -4.78 2.98 1.96
C LEU A 209 -4.67 1.54 2.50
N GLU A 210 -5.82 0.93 2.82
CA GLU A 210 -5.94 -0.41 3.39
C GLU A 210 -5.87 -1.52 2.35
N ARG A 211 -6.17 -1.21 1.08
CA ARG A 211 -6.11 -2.14 -0.07
C ARG A 211 -6.81 -3.48 0.19
N PRO A 212 -8.12 -3.45 0.47
CA PRO A 212 -8.89 -4.64 0.79
C PRO A 212 -8.95 -5.63 -0.38
N ALA A 213 -9.15 -6.91 -0.05
CA ALA A 213 -9.61 -7.89 -1.01
C ALA A 213 -11.13 -7.78 -1.19
N ILE A 214 -11.56 -7.61 -2.44
CA ILE A 214 -12.97 -7.46 -2.80
C ILE A 214 -13.40 -8.62 -3.69
N ARG A 215 -14.60 -9.15 -3.46
CA ARG A 215 -15.13 -10.29 -4.21
C ARG A 215 -15.87 -9.87 -5.46
N PHE A 216 -15.20 -9.90 -6.61
CA PHE A 216 -15.80 -9.51 -7.88
C PHE A 216 -16.39 -10.68 -8.66
N LYS A 217 -17.20 -10.33 -9.66
CA LYS A 217 -17.65 -11.25 -10.72
C LYS A 217 -16.62 -11.20 -11.87
N VAL A 218 -16.19 -12.36 -12.35
CA VAL A 218 -15.33 -12.46 -13.54
C VAL A 218 -16.13 -12.02 -14.77
N ASN A 219 -15.51 -11.23 -15.64
CA ASN A 219 -16.17 -10.74 -16.85
C ASN A 219 -16.20 -11.83 -17.94
N ALA A 220 -17.14 -11.73 -18.88
CA ALA A 220 -17.33 -12.75 -19.91
C ALA A 220 -16.11 -12.94 -20.82
N LEU A 221 -15.34 -11.88 -21.10
CA LEU A 221 -14.14 -11.95 -21.94
C LEU A 221 -13.04 -12.77 -21.28
N TYR A 222 -12.89 -12.64 -19.96
CA TYR A 222 -11.89 -13.38 -19.21
C TYR A 222 -12.33 -14.83 -18.97
N GLU A 223 -13.62 -15.06 -18.70
CA GLU A 223 -14.18 -16.42 -18.60
C GLU A 223 -13.94 -17.26 -19.86
N GLN A 224 -14.04 -16.66 -21.05
CA GLN A 224 -13.79 -17.34 -22.33
C GLN A 224 -12.36 -17.89 -22.48
N LYS A 225 -11.39 -17.35 -21.72
CA LYS A 225 -10.01 -17.83 -21.77
C LYS A 225 -9.83 -19.19 -21.08
N GLY A 226 -10.78 -19.62 -20.26
CA GLY A 226 -10.70 -20.89 -19.53
C GLY A 226 -9.58 -20.95 -18.47
N ILE A 227 -9.01 -19.81 -18.07
CA ILE A 227 -7.94 -19.73 -17.07
C ILE A 227 -8.48 -19.99 -15.66
N LEU A 228 -9.70 -19.51 -15.37
CA LEU A 228 -10.36 -19.61 -14.08
C LEU A 228 -11.63 -20.44 -14.21
N GLU A 229 -11.82 -21.38 -13.28
CA GLU A 229 -13.06 -22.15 -13.18
C GLU A 229 -14.14 -21.37 -12.42
N GLN A 230 -13.72 -20.52 -11.47
CA GLN A 230 -14.61 -19.76 -10.60
C GLN A 230 -15.22 -18.56 -11.33
N LYS A 231 -16.54 -18.39 -11.20
CA LYS A 231 -17.28 -17.20 -11.70
C LYS A 231 -17.06 -15.94 -10.89
N ARG A 232 -16.47 -16.07 -9.69
CA ARG A 232 -16.15 -14.98 -8.78
C ARG A 232 -14.80 -15.22 -8.15
N VAL A 233 -14.04 -14.15 -7.96
CA VAL A 233 -12.71 -14.19 -7.33
C VAL A 233 -12.61 -13.10 -6.28
N PHE A 234 -11.85 -13.36 -5.22
CA PHE A 234 -11.34 -12.29 -4.38
C PHE A 234 -10.14 -11.67 -5.09
N MET A 235 -10.19 -10.36 -5.32
CA MET A 235 -9.10 -9.61 -5.93
C MET A 235 -8.66 -8.50 -4.98
N ARG A 236 -7.36 -8.28 -4.86
CA ARG A 236 -6.75 -7.11 -4.22
C ARG A 236 -5.63 -6.53 -5.10
N LEU A 237 -5.14 -5.37 -4.72
CA LEU A 237 -3.84 -4.87 -5.17
C LEU A 237 -2.73 -5.41 -4.23
N PHE A 238 -1.49 -5.05 -4.51
CA PHE A 238 -0.36 -5.29 -3.62
C PHE A 238 -0.59 -4.65 -2.24
N ASP A 239 -0.29 -5.38 -1.16
CA ASP A 239 -0.55 -4.98 0.23
C ASP A 239 0.72 -4.81 1.09
N ASP A 240 1.90 -4.98 0.48
CA ASP A 240 3.19 -4.57 1.02
C ASP A 240 4.07 -3.90 -0.08
N LEU A 241 5.19 -3.28 0.30
CA LEU A 241 6.07 -2.57 -0.65
C LEU A 241 6.95 -3.52 -1.48
N LEU A 242 7.18 -4.76 -1.02
CA LEU A 242 7.89 -5.78 -1.81
C LEU A 242 7.04 -6.16 -3.01
N LEU A 243 5.78 -6.52 -2.76
CA LEU A 243 4.81 -6.87 -3.78
C LEU A 243 4.49 -5.67 -4.67
N TYR A 244 4.50 -4.44 -4.13
CA TYR A 244 4.39 -3.22 -4.94
C TYR A 244 5.44 -3.16 -6.06
N GLN A 245 6.72 -3.20 -5.68
CA GLN A 245 7.82 -3.06 -6.63
C GLN A 245 7.89 -4.26 -7.59
N LEU A 246 7.59 -5.46 -7.08
CA LEU A 246 7.50 -6.65 -7.90
C LEU A 246 6.36 -6.57 -8.94
N CYS A 247 5.18 -6.10 -8.54
CA CYS A 247 4.03 -5.92 -9.43
C CYS A 247 4.32 -4.91 -10.55
N LYS A 248 5.04 -3.81 -10.28
CA LYS A 248 5.48 -2.88 -11.33
C LYS A 248 6.32 -3.57 -12.41
N LYS A 249 7.30 -4.40 -11.99
CA LYS A 249 8.13 -5.18 -12.93
C LYS A 249 7.36 -6.24 -13.68
N LEU A 250 6.42 -6.91 -13.02
CA LEU A 250 5.57 -7.90 -13.67
C LEU A 250 4.63 -7.26 -14.71
N PHE A 251 4.07 -6.09 -14.40
CA PHE A 251 3.25 -5.33 -15.33
C PHE A 251 4.05 -4.91 -16.58
N GLU A 252 5.28 -4.41 -16.41
CA GLU A 252 6.21 -4.11 -17.51
C GLU A 252 6.49 -5.33 -18.40
N LYS A 253 6.53 -6.54 -17.82
CA LYS A 253 6.71 -7.82 -18.52
C LYS A 253 5.42 -8.41 -19.10
N GLY A 254 4.28 -7.72 -18.99
CA GLY A 254 3.00 -8.19 -19.51
C GLY A 254 2.28 -9.22 -18.62
N VAL A 255 2.73 -9.41 -17.38
CA VAL A 255 2.04 -10.23 -16.38
C VAL A 255 1.06 -9.33 -15.61
N PHE A 256 -0.23 -9.49 -15.90
CA PHE A 256 -1.28 -8.61 -15.37
C PHE A 256 -1.92 -9.12 -14.08
N PHE A 257 -1.92 -10.43 -13.86
CA PHE A 257 -2.60 -11.03 -12.74
C PHE A 257 -1.77 -12.16 -12.15
N LEU A 258 -1.72 -12.19 -10.82
CA LEU A 258 -1.10 -13.26 -10.05
C LEU A 258 -2.16 -13.97 -9.23
N PHE A 259 -1.94 -15.23 -8.91
CA PHE A 259 -2.59 -15.83 -7.76
C PHE A 259 -1.73 -15.61 -6.51
N ARG A 260 -2.39 -15.59 -5.36
CA ARG A 260 -1.77 -15.66 -4.03
C ARG A 260 -2.48 -16.73 -3.21
N THR A 261 -1.73 -17.68 -2.68
CA THR A 261 -2.22 -18.72 -1.78
C THR A 261 -1.34 -18.81 -0.53
N ALA A 262 -1.87 -19.39 0.54
CA ALA A 262 -1.08 -19.68 1.73
C ALA A 262 -0.02 -20.76 1.44
N THR A 263 1.14 -20.65 2.09
CA THR A 263 2.34 -21.48 1.88
C THR A 263 2.15 -23.01 1.94
N PRO A 264 1.24 -23.62 2.73
CA PRO A 264 1.22 -25.09 2.83
C PRO A 264 0.73 -25.81 1.57
N THR A 265 0.16 -25.12 0.57
CA THR A 265 -0.42 -25.78 -0.62
C THR A 265 0.57 -26.00 -1.77
N CYS A 266 1.74 -25.35 -1.77
CA CYS A 266 2.69 -25.44 -2.89
C CYS A 266 4.15 -25.49 -2.39
N LYS A 267 4.85 -26.61 -2.62
CA LYS A 267 6.33 -26.61 -2.52
C LYS A 267 6.88 -25.83 -3.71
N THR A 268 7.55 -24.72 -3.44
CA THR A 268 8.17 -23.89 -4.48
C THR A 268 9.66 -24.14 -4.55
N LYS A 269 10.22 -24.10 -5.77
CA LYS A 269 11.65 -24.17 -5.99
C LYS A 269 12.37 -22.91 -5.49
N TYR A 270 11.69 -21.76 -5.58
CA TYR A 270 12.25 -20.46 -5.24
C TYR A 270 11.53 -19.83 -4.05
N SER A 271 12.26 -19.07 -3.24
CA SER A 271 11.69 -18.28 -2.16
C SER A 271 12.41 -16.96 -1.92
N VAL A 272 11.67 -15.93 -1.53
CA VAL A 272 12.19 -14.66 -1.03
C VAL A 272 11.88 -14.58 0.45
N ILE A 273 12.91 -14.42 1.28
CA ILE A 273 12.79 -14.19 2.72
C ILE A 273 13.16 -12.74 2.98
N ALA A 274 12.24 -11.98 3.57
CA ALA A 274 12.27 -10.54 3.74
C ALA A 274 11.94 -10.17 5.19
#